data_AF-A0A9Q3GSD5-F1
#
_entry.id   AF-A0A9Q3GSD5-F1
#
_cell.length_a   1.000
_cell.length_b   1.000
_cell.length_c   1.000
_cell.angle_alpha   90.00
_cell.angle_beta   90.00
_cell.angle_gamma   90.00
#
_symmetry.space_group_name_H-M   'P 1'
#
loop_
_entity.id
_entity.type
_entity.pdbx_description
1 polymer ?
#
loop_
_entity_poly.entity_id
_entity_poly.type
_entity_poly.pdbx_seq_one_letter_code
_entity_poly.pdbx_strand_id
1 'polypeptide(L)'
;MQVAFWTTDSRICDAIEAMPGYEEGNWSQLKKDLMTKWGRVEPERRLRKESLINLFNDTPDAGGIRTLSQYKRFIGEYESIITYLIRYKYIVQDNMLHEDLFDCVSAEIKGAISKEMIKDNVMVREEDRGYQIPPMKILKKYIEQELEARILVTKRLSPPIIYAQK
;
A
#
# COMPACT_ATOMS: atom_id res chain seq x y z
N MET A 1 -16.22 -29.31 17.88
CA MET A 1 -14.99 -28.95 17.14
C MET A 1 -14.48 -27.66 17.76
N GLN A 2 -13.20 -27.54 18.10
CA GLN A 2 -12.66 -26.36 18.80
C GLN A 2 -12.19 -25.30 17.80
N VAL A 3 -12.68 -24.05 17.93
CA VAL A 3 -12.28 -22.87 17.13
C VAL A 3 -11.00 -22.25 17.70
N ALA A 4 -10.02 -23.06 18.07
CA ALA A 4 -8.83 -22.61 18.81
C ALA A 4 -7.66 -22.19 17.90
N PHE A 5 -7.88 -21.85 16.62
CA PHE A 5 -6.78 -21.65 15.66
C PHE A 5 -6.63 -20.24 15.07
N TRP A 6 -7.52 -19.29 15.35
CA TRP A 6 -7.51 -18.00 14.62
C TRP A 6 -7.40 -16.75 15.49
N THR A 7 -7.51 -16.85 16.82
CA THR A 7 -7.31 -15.71 17.74
C THR A 7 -6.75 -16.19 19.08
N THR A 8 -5.86 -15.42 19.71
CA THR A 8 -5.27 -15.72 21.03
C THR A 8 -6.14 -15.23 22.20
N ASP A 9 -7.30 -14.63 21.91
CA ASP A 9 -8.18 -14.06 22.93
C ASP A 9 -9.35 -15.01 23.25
N SER A 10 -9.32 -15.60 24.44
CA SER A 10 -10.35 -16.53 24.91
C SER A 10 -11.75 -15.91 24.91
N ARG A 11 -11.87 -14.59 25.09
CA ARG A 11 -13.17 -13.89 25.12
C ARG A 11 -13.83 -13.84 23.75
N ILE A 12 -13.03 -13.81 22.68
CA ILE A 12 -13.54 -13.83 21.31
C ILE A 12 -14.05 -15.23 20.98
N CYS A 13 -13.32 -16.27 21.39
CA CYS A 13 -13.75 -17.65 21.23
C CYS A 13 -15.08 -17.89 21.95
N ASP A 14 -15.18 -17.55 23.23
CA ASP A 14 -16.43 -17.70 24.01
C ASP A 14 -17.60 -16.94 23.36
N ALA A 15 -17.34 -15.76 22.81
CA ALA A 15 -18.35 -14.93 22.17
C ALA A 15 -18.82 -15.44 20.80
N ILE A 16 -18.00 -16.24 20.10
CA ILE A 16 -18.34 -16.94 18.84
C ILE A 16 -19.10 -18.23 19.17
N GLU A 17 -18.66 -18.96 20.19
CA GLU A 17 -19.31 -20.21 20.59
C GLU A 17 -20.72 -19.98 21.13
N ALA A 18 -20.98 -18.83 21.74
CA ALA A 18 -22.31 -18.40 22.17
C ALA A 18 -23.20 -17.82 21.05
N MET A 19 -22.80 -17.91 19.77
CA MET A 19 -23.62 -17.42 18.66
C MET A 19 -24.62 -18.48 18.18
N PRO A 20 -25.87 -18.09 17.86
CA PRO A 20 -26.90 -19.03 17.38
C PRO A 20 -26.43 -19.82 16.16
N GLY A 21 -25.78 -19.16 15.19
CA GLY A 21 -25.26 -19.85 14.01
C GLY A 21 -24.13 -20.85 14.29
N TYR A 22 -23.42 -20.74 15.43
CA TYR A 22 -22.39 -21.70 15.84
C TYR A 22 -23.02 -22.92 16.53
N GLU A 23 -23.95 -22.69 17.46
CA GLU A 23 -24.69 -23.75 18.15
C GLU A 23 -25.50 -24.63 17.17
N GLU A 24 -26.11 -24.01 16.16
CA GLU A 24 -26.92 -24.70 15.16
C GLU A 24 -26.08 -25.32 14.02
N GLY A 25 -24.76 -25.10 13.99
CA GLY A 25 -23.89 -25.50 12.89
C GLY A 25 -24.22 -24.83 11.55
N ASN A 26 -25.00 -23.74 11.59
CA ASN A 26 -25.46 -23.01 10.42
C ASN A 26 -24.45 -21.93 10.04
N TRP A 27 -23.48 -22.29 9.21
CA TRP A 27 -22.41 -21.39 8.76
C TRP A 27 -22.90 -20.11 8.09
N SER A 28 -24.05 -20.13 7.42
CA SER A 28 -24.63 -18.95 6.79
C SER A 28 -25.19 -17.98 7.82
N GLN A 29 -25.83 -18.51 8.87
CA GLN A 29 -26.31 -17.71 9.99
C GLN A 29 -25.15 -17.22 10.86
N LEU A 30 -24.16 -18.08 11.14
CA LEU A 30 -22.97 -17.69 11.88
C LEU A 30 -22.22 -16.56 11.18
N LYS A 31 -22.09 -16.61 9.85
CA LYS A 31 -21.52 -15.52 9.07
C LYS A 31 -22.30 -14.21 9.23
N LYS A 32 -23.64 -14.26 9.25
CA LYS A 32 -24.47 -13.06 9.50
C LYS A 32 -24.31 -12.55 10.93
N ASP A 33 -24.26 -13.45 11.92
CA ASP A 33 -24.10 -13.11 13.33
C ASP A 33 -22.73 -12.48 13.59
N LEU A 34 -21.67 -13.06 13.01
CA LEU A 34 -20.31 -12.52 12.99
C LEU A 34 -20.29 -11.13 12.34
N MET A 35 -20.90 -10.98 11.17
CA MET A 35 -21.00 -9.69 10.47
C MET A 35 -21.88 -8.67 11.20
N THR A 36 -22.81 -9.10 12.05
CA THR A 36 -23.68 -8.20 12.80
C THR A 36 -22.99 -7.71 14.07
N LYS A 37 -22.32 -8.61 14.79
CA LYS A 37 -21.61 -8.32 16.05
C LYS A 37 -20.24 -7.68 15.81
N TRP A 38 -19.53 -8.11 14.77
CA TRP A 38 -18.17 -7.66 14.42
C TRP A 38 -18.01 -7.18 12.98
N GLY A 39 -18.97 -7.39 12.07
CA GLY A 39 -18.97 -6.70 10.77
C GLY A 39 -19.48 -5.25 10.87
N ARG A 40 -19.92 -4.84 12.07
CA ARG A 40 -19.92 -3.45 12.56
C ARG A 40 -18.71 -3.14 13.43
N VAL A 41 -17.57 -3.80 13.19
CA VAL A 41 -16.35 -3.01 13.24
C VAL A 41 -16.58 -1.99 12.14
N GLU A 42 -17.02 -0.80 12.55
CA GLU A 42 -16.99 0.39 11.74
C GLU A 42 -15.64 0.46 11.02
N PRO A 43 -15.49 1.31 10.00
CA PRO A 43 -14.22 1.69 9.40
C PRO A 43 -13.24 2.34 10.40
N GLU A 44 -13.04 1.77 11.59
CA GLU A 44 -12.36 2.28 12.77
C GLU A 44 -10.86 1.95 12.80
N ARG A 45 -10.32 1.43 11.69
CA ARG A 45 -9.15 2.14 11.17
C ARG A 45 -9.71 3.27 10.33
N ARG A 46 -10.01 4.41 10.96
CA ARG A 46 -10.61 5.61 10.35
C ARG A 46 -9.77 6.08 9.18
N LEU A 47 -9.93 5.44 8.02
CA LEU A 47 -9.29 5.84 6.78
C LEU A 47 -10.03 7.07 6.26
N ARG A 48 -9.62 8.23 6.79
CA ARG A 48 -10.08 9.55 6.37
C ARG A 48 -9.11 10.11 5.33
N LYS A 49 -9.40 11.28 4.75
CA LYS A 49 -8.38 12.03 3.99
C LYS A 49 -7.08 12.21 4.80
N GLU A 50 -7.22 12.39 6.11
CA GLU A 50 -6.09 12.43 7.07
C GLU A 50 -5.23 11.17 7.07
N SER A 51 -5.76 10.01 6.70
CA SER A 51 -4.96 8.78 6.61
C SER A 51 -4.06 8.74 5.39
N LEU A 52 -4.43 9.45 4.32
CA LEU A 52 -3.48 9.72 3.23
C LEU A 52 -2.39 10.65 3.75
N ILE A 53 -2.76 11.75 4.42
CA ILE A 53 -1.80 12.71 4.99
C ILE A 53 -0.83 12.01 5.95
N ASN A 54 -1.33 11.16 6.85
CA ASN A 54 -0.49 10.39 7.77
C ASN A 54 0.39 9.39 7.01
N LEU A 55 -0.12 8.72 5.98
CA LEU A 55 0.70 7.82 5.17
C LEU A 55 1.84 8.57 4.44
N PHE A 56 1.59 9.79 3.99
CA PHE A 56 2.59 10.67 3.38
C PHE A 56 3.59 11.21 4.42
N ASN A 57 3.13 11.61 5.60
CA ASN A 57 3.99 12.12 6.69
C ASN A 57 4.81 11.01 7.39
N ASP A 58 4.24 9.81 7.53
CA ASP A 58 4.92 8.64 8.09
C ASP A 58 5.95 8.05 7.09
N THR A 59 5.92 8.51 5.83
CA THR A 59 6.99 8.23 4.88
C THR A 59 8.21 9.00 5.36
N PRO A 60 9.34 8.31 5.64
CA PRO A 60 10.37 8.81 6.55
C PRO A 60 10.81 10.24 6.21
N ASP A 61 10.55 11.13 7.18
CA ASP A 61 10.78 12.59 7.23
C ASP A 61 12.19 13.08 6.82
N ALA A 62 13.11 12.19 6.44
CA ALA A 62 14.48 12.54 6.06
C ALA A 62 14.87 12.12 4.63
N GLY A 63 14.01 11.46 3.85
CA GLY A 63 14.50 11.00 2.55
C GLY A 63 13.58 10.26 1.61
N GLY A 64 12.28 10.13 1.89
CA GLY A 64 11.31 9.47 1.01
C GLY A 64 11.57 7.97 0.82
N ILE A 65 10.72 7.34 0.01
CA ILE A 65 10.85 5.91 -0.33
C ILE A 65 12.11 5.68 -1.19
N ARG A 66 12.97 4.74 -0.75
CA ARG A 66 14.25 4.41 -1.43
C ARG A 66 14.38 2.95 -1.83
N THR A 67 13.59 2.06 -1.24
CA THR A 67 13.72 0.61 -1.42
C THR A 67 12.42 -0.01 -1.92
N LEU A 68 12.53 -1.11 -2.66
CA LEU A 68 11.37 -1.86 -3.15
C LEU A 68 10.46 -2.34 -2.01
N SER A 69 11.03 -2.75 -0.88
CA SER A 69 10.25 -3.20 0.28
C SER A 69 9.44 -2.06 0.91
N GLN A 70 10.03 -0.87 1.06
CA GLN A 70 9.31 0.32 1.52
C GLN A 70 8.19 0.69 0.54
N TYR A 71 8.49 0.66 -0.76
CA TYR A 71 7.51 0.97 -1.79
C TYR A 71 6.34 -0.02 -1.81
N LYS A 72 6.60 -1.33 -1.74
CA LYS A 72 5.54 -2.36 -1.72
C LYS A 72 4.63 -2.24 -0.50
N ARG A 73 5.20 -1.91 0.66
CA ARG A 73 4.39 -1.63 1.87
C ARG A 73 3.54 -0.38 1.68
N PHE A 74 4.16 0.71 1.25
CA PHE A 74 3.49 1.98 1.00
C PHE A 74 2.33 1.82 0.00
N ILE A 75 2.58 1.18 -1.16
CA ILE A 75 1.60 1.08 -2.24
C ILE A 75 0.39 0.22 -1.82
N GLY A 76 0.61 -0.83 -1.03
CA GLY A 76 -0.47 -1.66 -0.51
C GLY A 76 -1.36 -0.90 0.49
N GLU A 77 -0.76 -0.10 1.38
CA GLU A 77 -1.51 0.76 2.30
C GLU A 77 -2.23 1.88 1.53
N TYR A 78 -1.55 2.53 0.60
CA TYR A 78 -2.07 3.60 -0.26
C TYR A 78 -3.29 3.17 -1.10
N GLU A 79 -3.19 2.04 -1.81
CA GLU A 79 -4.30 1.51 -2.63
C GLU A 79 -5.49 1.08 -1.79
N SER A 80 -5.26 0.53 -0.59
CA SER A 80 -6.32 0.19 0.36
C SER A 80 -7.10 1.45 0.78
N ILE A 81 -6.40 2.53 1.09
CA ILE A 81 -7.00 3.83 1.44
C ILE A 81 -7.79 4.42 0.27
N ILE A 82 -7.20 4.47 -0.92
CA ILE A 82 -7.89 5.03 -2.10
C ILE A 82 -9.13 4.22 -2.46
N THR A 83 -9.02 2.89 -2.51
CA THR A 83 -10.14 2.01 -2.83
C THR A 83 -11.30 2.23 -1.86
N TYR A 84 -10.99 2.39 -0.57
CA TYR A 84 -11.97 2.73 0.44
C TYR A 84 -12.60 4.11 0.18
N LEU A 85 -11.80 5.15 -0.01
CA LEU A 85 -12.29 6.52 -0.20
C LEU A 85 -13.14 6.68 -1.47
N ILE A 86 -12.80 5.97 -2.56
CA ILE A 86 -13.60 5.92 -3.79
C ILE A 86 -14.92 5.18 -3.54
N ARG A 87 -14.87 4.01 -2.90
CA ARG A 87 -16.07 3.17 -2.63
C ARG A 87 -17.13 3.93 -1.83
N TYR A 88 -16.70 4.76 -0.88
CA TYR A 88 -17.59 5.58 -0.07
C TYR A 88 -17.76 7.02 -0.58
N LYS A 89 -17.28 7.32 -1.81
CA LYS A 89 -17.41 8.61 -2.50
C LYS A 89 -16.84 9.83 -1.74
N TYR A 90 -15.82 9.61 -0.90
CA TYR A 90 -15.12 10.67 -0.18
C TYR A 90 -14.09 11.43 -1.04
N ILE A 91 -13.64 10.83 -2.15
CA ILE A 91 -12.75 11.42 -3.15
C ILE A 91 -13.32 11.14 -4.54
N VAL A 92 -13.21 12.13 -5.44
CA VAL A 92 -13.78 12.10 -6.81
C VAL A 92 -12.70 12.21 -7.90
N GLN A 93 -11.46 12.56 -7.56
CA GLN A 93 -10.45 13.01 -8.52
C GLN A 93 -9.10 12.30 -8.34
N ASP A 94 -8.69 11.55 -9.38
CA ASP A 94 -7.45 10.76 -9.49
C ASP A 94 -6.20 11.65 -9.67
N ASN A 95 -6.42 12.93 -10.01
CA ASN A 95 -5.36 13.85 -10.38
C ASN A 95 -4.52 14.37 -9.20
N MET A 96 -5.10 14.58 -8.02
CA MET A 96 -4.29 14.97 -6.84
C MET A 96 -3.46 13.79 -6.30
N LEU A 97 -3.93 12.56 -6.52
CA LEU A 97 -3.35 11.36 -5.93
C LEU A 97 -1.97 11.03 -6.51
N HIS A 98 -1.76 11.24 -7.81
CA HIS A 98 -0.49 10.88 -8.46
C HIS A 98 0.64 11.88 -8.17
N GLU A 99 0.33 13.15 -7.92
CA GLU A 99 1.31 14.13 -7.45
C GLU A 99 1.82 13.75 -6.06
N ASP A 100 0.91 13.40 -5.13
CA ASP A 100 1.30 12.98 -3.79
C ASP A 100 2.19 11.71 -3.83
N LEU A 101 1.87 10.72 -4.69
CA LEU A 101 2.71 9.54 -4.88
C LEU A 101 4.11 9.90 -5.39
N PHE A 102 4.20 10.83 -6.33
CA PHE A 102 5.48 11.29 -6.88
C PHE A 102 6.32 11.98 -5.80
N ASP A 103 5.68 12.70 -4.88
CA ASP A 103 6.39 13.39 -3.82
C ASP A 103 6.90 12.50 -2.70
N CYS A 104 6.27 11.34 -2.54
CA CYS A 104 6.59 10.34 -1.54
C CYS A 104 7.92 9.61 -1.77
N VAL A 105 8.37 9.52 -3.03
CA VAL A 105 9.65 8.86 -3.36
C VAL A 105 10.84 9.78 -3.09
N SER A 106 12.00 9.20 -2.81
CA SER A 106 13.21 9.99 -2.54
C SER A 106 13.60 10.86 -3.73
N ALA A 107 14.27 12.00 -3.48
CA ALA A 107 14.75 12.89 -4.55
C ALA A 107 15.64 12.18 -5.58
N GLU A 108 16.39 11.17 -5.15
CA GLU A 108 17.21 10.34 -6.02
C GLU A 108 16.34 9.51 -6.98
N ILE A 109 15.31 8.84 -6.45
CA ILE A 109 14.35 8.08 -7.25
C ILE A 109 13.55 9.01 -8.17
N LYS A 110 13.04 10.15 -7.66
CA LYS A 110 12.36 11.18 -8.47
C LYS A 110 13.21 11.60 -9.67
N GLY A 111 14.49 11.89 -9.44
CA GLY A 111 15.41 12.30 -10.50
C GLY A 111 15.64 11.20 -11.54
N ALA A 112 15.78 9.95 -11.12
CA ALA A 112 15.95 8.82 -12.02
C ALA A 112 14.69 8.55 -12.87
N ILE A 113 13.54 8.43 -12.23
CA ILE A 113 12.28 8.16 -12.94
C ILE A 113 11.88 9.32 -13.85
N SER A 114 12.12 10.58 -13.46
CA SER A 114 11.80 11.74 -14.30
C SER A 114 12.62 11.76 -15.58
N LYS A 115 13.91 11.40 -15.51
CA LYS A 115 14.78 11.32 -16.70
C LYS A 115 14.28 10.27 -17.69
N GLU A 116 13.93 9.08 -17.21
CA GLU A 116 13.39 8.03 -18.08
C GLU A 116 11.99 8.38 -18.61
N MET A 117 11.11 8.97 -17.80
CA MET A 117 9.78 9.40 -18.26
C MET A 117 9.83 10.53 -19.31
N ILE A 118 10.76 11.47 -19.19
CA ILE A 118 10.99 12.52 -20.21
C ILE A 118 11.50 11.90 -21.50
N LYS A 119 12.48 10.98 -21.39
CA LYS A 119 13.05 10.25 -22.54
C LYS A 119 11.99 9.43 -23.28
N ASP A 120 11.05 8.85 -22.56
CA ASP A 120 9.94 8.09 -23.13
C ASP A 120 8.76 8.97 -23.60
N ASN A 121 8.88 10.30 -23.52
CA ASN A 121 7.83 11.30 -23.85
C ASN A 121 6.52 11.12 -23.06
N VAL A 122 6.61 10.58 -21.85
CA VAL A 122 5.47 10.33 -20.96
C VAL A 122 5.14 11.56 -20.11
N MET A 123 6.16 12.35 -19.74
CA MET A 123 5.99 13.66 -19.12
C MET A 123 5.88 14.72 -20.20
N VAL A 124 4.68 15.29 -20.38
CA VAL A 124 4.44 16.36 -21.36
C VAL A 124 4.79 17.70 -20.72
N ARG A 125 5.56 18.52 -21.43
CA ARG A 125 5.85 19.89 -21.00
C ARG A 125 4.66 20.79 -21.31
N GLU A 126 4.06 21.37 -20.28
CA GLU A 126 3.11 22.48 -20.43
C GLU A 126 3.89 23.80 -20.55
N GLU A 127 3.44 24.69 -21.43
CA GLU A 127 4.13 25.95 -21.77
C GLU A 127 4.43 26.83 -20.55
N ASP A 128 3.54 26.82 -19.54
CA ASP A 128 3.64 27.70 -18.36
C ASP A 128 3.79 26.97 -17.01
N ARG A 129 3.65 25.64 -16.94
CA ARG A 129 3.54 24.90 -15.66
C ARG A 129 4.61 23.83 -15.44
N GLY A 130 5.57 23.69 -16.36
CA GLY A 130 6.61 22.67 -16.27
C GLY A 130 6.14 21.33 -16.84
N TYR A 131 6.67 20.22 -16.31
CA TYR A 131 6.28 18.89 -16.77
C TYR A 131 5.06 18.38 -16.02
N GLN A 132 4.03 17.98 -16.76
CA GLN A 132 2.85 17.33 -16.18
C GLN A 132 3.24 15.93 -15.68
N ILE A 133 2.91 15.65 -14.42
CA ILE A 133 3.13 14.33 -13.82
C ILE A 133 2.13 13.35 -14.48
N PRO A 134 2.60 12.17 -14.93
CA PRO A 134 1.73 11.24 -15.63
C PRO A 134 0.75 10.55 -14.69
N PRO A 135 -0.32 9.93 -15.24
CA PRO A 135 -1.31 9.20 -14.46
C PRO A 135 -0.68 8.14 -13.55
N MET A 136 -1.36 7.88 -12.43
CA MET A 136 -0.96 6.95 -11.37
C MET A 136 -0.42 5.61 -11.88
N LYS A 137 -1.11 5.01 -12.85
CA LYS A 137 -0.73 3.71 -13.44
C LYS A 137 0.65 3.74 -14.08
N ILE A 138 0.98 4.83 -14.77
CA ILE A 138 2.26 4.96 -15.44
C ILE A 138 3.34 5.26 -14.41
N LEU A 139 3.08 6.17 -13.48
CA LEU A 139 4.01 6.53 -12.41
C LEU A 139 4.46 5.30 -11.59
N LYS A 140 3.51 4.45 -11.16
CA LYS A 140 3.82 3.21 -10.43
C LYS A 140 4.79 2.29 -11.18
N LYS A 141 4.60 2.14 -12.49
CA LYS A 141 5.46 1.31 -13.35
C LYS A 141 6.91 1.79 -13.31
N TYR A 142 7.15 3.09 -13.49
CA TYR A 142 8.51 3.65 -13.48
C TYR A 142 9.18 3.54 -12.10
N ILE A 143 8.43 3.76 -11.03
CA ILE A 143 8.96 3.59 -9.66
C ILE A 143 9.36 2.14 -9.39
N GLU A 144 8.51 1.17 -9.77
CA GLU A 144 8.81 -0.26 -9.61
C GLU A 144 10.06 -0.65 -10.41
N GLN A 145 10.14 -0.24 -11.67
CA GLN A 145 11.27 -0.55 -12.54
C GLN A 145 12.60 -0.02 -11.99
N GLU A 146 12.64 1.23 -11.51
CA GLU A 146 13.85 1.83 -10.94
C GLU A 146 14.27 1.11 -9.65
N LEU A 147 13.32 0.80 -8.77
CA LEU A 147 13.61 0.10 -7.51
C LEU A 147 14.08 -1.34 -7.74
N GLU A 148 13.53 -2.04 -8.73
CA GLU A 148 13.99 -3.37 -9.13
C GLU A 148 15.39 -3.34 -9.77
N ALA A 149 15.65 -2.37 -10.66
CA ALA A 149 16.96 -2.19 -11.28
C ALA A 149 18.06 -1.99 -10.23
N ARG A 150 17.79 -1.22 -9.18
CA ARG A 150 18.72 -1.02 -8.05
C ARG A 150 19.07 -2.30 -7.32
N ILE A 151 18.09 -3.17 -7.07
CA ILE A 151 18.33 -4.49 -6.45
C ILE A 151 19.26 -5.33 -7.33
N LEU A 152 19.04 -5.33 -8.64
CA LEU A 152 19.87 -6.08 -9.59
C LEU A 152 21.31 -5.57 -9.60
N VAL A 153 21.51 -4.25 -9.60
CA VAL A 153 22.84 -3.62 -9.53
C VAL A 153 23.55 -3.98 -8.22
N THR A 154 22.89 -3.89 -7.07
CA THR A 154 23.48 -4.26 -5.78
C THR A 154 23.88 -5.73 -5.72
N LYS A 155 23.07 -6.64 -6.29
CA LYS A 155 23.40 -8.07 -6.38
C LYS A 155 24.65 -8.33 -7.24
N ARG A 156 24.81 -7.62 -8.35
CA ARG A 156 25.98 -7.74 -9.22
C ARG A 156 27.28 -7.22 -8.58
N LEU A 157 27.16 -6.25 -7.69
CA LEU A 157 28.30 -5.64 -6.99
C LEU A 157 28.70 -6.36 -5.70
N SER A 158 27.90 -7.34 -5.24
CA SER A 158 28.23 -8.14 -4.05
C SER A 158 29.29 -9.20 -4.41
N PRO A 159 30.46 -9.26 -3.74
CA PRO A 159 31.48 -10.27 -4.03
C PRO A 159 30.92 -11.69 -3.79
N PRO A 160 31.26 -12.69 -4.63
CA PRO A 160 30.93 -14.07 -4.32
C PRO A 160 31.62 -14.46 -3.01
N ILE A 161 30.83 -14.96 -2.05
CA ILE A 161 31.35 -15.58 -0.83
C ILE A 161 32.05 -16.86 -1.28
N ILE A 162 33.37 -16.78 -1.50
CA ILE A 162 34.18 -17.98 -1.68
C ILE A 162 34.31 -18.61 -0.30
N TYR A 163 33.52 -19.65 -0.05
CA TYR A 163 33.78 -20.56 1.07
C TYR A 163 35.16 -21.19 0.84
N ALA A 164 36.18 -20.68 1.54
CA ALA A 164 37.48 -21.31 1.60
C ALA A 164 37.30 -22.69 2.24
N GLN A 165 37.38 -23.74 1.41
CA GLN A 165 37.50 -25.11 1.89
C GLN A 165 38.84 -25.23 2.62
N LYS A 166 38.78 -25.63 3.88
CA LYS A 166 39.93 -25.95 4.74
C LYS A 166 40.06 -27.46 4.85
#